data_AF-A0A1D1ZGG9-F1
#
_entry.id   AF-A0A1D1ZGG9-F1
#
_cell.length_a   1.000
_cell.length_b   1.000
_cell.length_c   1.000
_cell.angle_alpha   90.00
_cell.angle_beta   90.00
_cell.angle_gamma   90.00
#
_symmetry.space_group_name_H-M   'P 1'
#
loop_
_entity.id
_entity.type
_entity.pdbx_description
1 polymer ?
#
loop_
_entity_poly.entity_id
_entity_poly.type
_entity_poly.pdbx_seq_one_letter_code
_entity_poly.pdbx_strand_id
1 'polypeptide(L)'
;DAIVFNSWQHYGTPSYWMQQFFRESSGATVFPIRVSSNSLIASAIKWQSLEGNIYLRVKVVNFLNEAVNLKISVTGFNNSINPVGSSKTMLASSNPMDENSFNEPNKVVPQQTTLMNAGTEMDVVAPGRSLSSYDLSLAPLVSSM
;
A
#
# COMPACT_ATOMS: atom_id res chain seq x y z
N ASP A 1 -12.93 -6.07 -18.13
CA ASP A 1 -11.56 -5.68 -18.50
C ASP A 1 -10.90 -4.83 -17.43
N ALA A 2 -9.57 -4.74 -17.46
CA ALA A 2 -8.83 -3.86 -16.56
C ALA A 2 -8.94 -2.39 -17.01
N ILE A 3 -8.83 -2.13 -18.31
CA ILE A 3 -8.90 -0.79 -18.91
C ILE A 3 -10.10 -0.74 -19.86
N VAL A 4 -10.91 0.30 -19.74
CA VAL A 4 -12.05 0.57 -20.65
C VAL A 4 -11.72 1.81 -21.46
N PHE A 5 -11.98 1.79 -22.77
CA PHE A 5 -11.63 2.88 -23.68
C PHE A 5 -12.65 3.05 -24.81
N ASN A 6 -12.64 4.24 -25.42
CA ASN A 6 -13.30 4.53 -26.69
C ASN A 6 -12.31 5.29 -27.62
N SER A 7 -12.78 5.88 -28.72
CA SER A 7 -11.90 6.54 -29.71
C SER A 7 -11.10 7.75 -29.20
N TRP A 8 -11.40 8.32 -28.03
CA TRP A 8 -10.74 9.53 -27.53
C TRP A 8 -10.44 9.57 -26.02
N GLN A 9 -10.93 8.59 -25.24
CA GLN A 9 -10.69 8.52 -23.79
C GLN A 9 -10.61 7.08 -23.29
N HIS A 10 -10.03 6.92 -22.10
CA HIS A 10 -9.93 5.64 -21.39
C HIS A 10 -9.94 5.87 -19.87
N TYR A 11 -10.23 4.81 -19.12
CA TYR A 11 -10.04 4.77 -17.67
C TYR A 11 -9.65 3.37 -17.21
N GLY A 12 -8.93 3.30 -16.08
CA GLY A 12 -8.64 2.05 -15.39
C GLY A 12 -9.78 1.69 -14.44
N THR A 13 -10.25 0.45 -14.45
CA THR A 13 -11.20 -0.08 -13.44
C THR A 13 -10.52 -0.23 -12.07
N PRO A 14 -11.26 -0.42 -10.96
CA PRO A 14 -10.69 -0.80 -9.67
C PRO A 14 -9.75 -2.01 -9.77
N SER A 15 -10.06 -2.97 -10.67
CA SER A 15 -9.21 -4.14 -10.92
C SER A 15 -7.88 -3.79 -11.60
N TYR A 16 -7.83 -2.77 -12.47
CA TYR A 16 -6.56 -2.26 -13.01
C TYR A 16 -5.72 -1.62 -11.92
N TRP A 17 -6.34 -0.79 -11.08
CA TRP A 17 -5.64 -0.13 -9.99
C TRP A 17 -5.14 -1.11 -8.94
N MET A 18 -5.89 -2.17 -8.65
CA MET A 18 -5.43 -3.28 -7.81
C MET A 18 -4.18 -3.95 -8.40
N GLN A 19 -4.16 -4.25 -9.70
CA GLN A 19 -2.97 -4.82 -10.34
C GLN A 19 -1.76 -3.87 -10.25
N GLN A 20 -1.98 -2.59 -10.54
CA GLN A 20 -0.93 -1.57 -10.43
C GLN A 20 -0.39 -1.44 -9.01
N PHE A 21 -1.25 -1.61 -8.00
CA PHE A 21 -0.88 -1.61 -6.58
C PHE A 21 0.18 -2.67 -6.23
N PHE A 22 0.18 -3.80 -6.95
CA PHE A 22 1.11 -4.90 -6.76
C PHE A 22 2.34 -4.84 -7.67
N ARG A 23 2.50 -3.83 -8.52
CA ARG A 23 3.61 -3.71 -9.49
C ARG A 23 4.99 -3.90 -8.85
N GLU A 24 5.25 -3.23 -7.73
CA GLU A 24 6.55 -3.29 -7.03
C GLU A 24 6.80 -4.61 -6.29
N SER A 25 5.92 -5.61 -6.44
CA SER A 25 6.17 -6.96 -5.93
C SER A 25 7.06 -7.77 -6.86
N SER A 26 7.14 -7.38 -8.13
CA SER A 26 8.04 -8.03 -9.10
C SER A 26 9.50 -7.74 -8.73
N GLY A 27 10.31 -8.78 -8.55
CA GLY A 27 11.70 -8.65 -8.12
C GLY A 27 11.89 -8.28 -6.63
N ALA A 28 10.80 -8.21 -5.85
CA ALA A 28 10.86 -7.93 -4.42
C ALA A 28 11.16 -9.19 -3.60
N THR A 29 11.72 -9.00 -2.41
CA THR A 29 11.89 -10.07 -1.41
C THR A 29 10.68 -10.11 -0.49
N VAL A 30 10.05 -11.27 -0.33
CA VAL A 30 8.94 -11.47 0.61
C VAL A 30 9.46 -11.63 2.03
N PHE A 31 8.79 -10.99 2.99
CA PHE A 31 9.08 -11.10 4.41
C PHE A 31 7.95 -11.84 5.15
N PRO A 32 8.28 -12.64 6.18
CA PRO A 32 7.26 -13.28 7.00
C PRO A 32 6.45 -12.23 7.77
N ILE A 33 5.14 -12.46 7.87
CA ILE A 33 4.22 -11.59 8.60
C ILE A 33 3.37 -12.42 9.55
N ARG A 34 3.04 -11.85 10.72
CA ARG A 34 2.08 -12.41 11.67
C ARG A 34 0.92 -11.44 11.80
N VAL A 35 -0.29 -11.94 11.59
CA VAL A 35 -1.52 -11.15 11.68
C VAL A 35 -2.39 -11.75 12.77
N SER A 36 -2.74 -10.95 13.77
CA SER A 36 -3.59 -11.35 14.92
C SER A 36 -5.07 -11.00 14.70
N SER A 37 -5.54 -11.08 13.46
CA SER A 37 -6.94 -10.84 13.08
C SER A 37 -7.36 -11.81 11.99
N ASN A 38 -8.60 -12.30 12.09
CA ASN A 38 -9.21 -13.15 11.06
C ASN A 38 -9.87 -12.34 9.93
N SER A 39 -10.02 -11.02 10.11
CA SER A 39 -10.72 -10.14 9.15
C SER A 39 -9.78 -9.39 8.21
N LEU A 40 -8.47 -9.59 8.36
CA LEU A 40 -7.43 -8.91 7.62
C LEU A 40 -6.52 -9.93 6.94
N ILE A 41 -6.09 -9.59 5.74
CA ILE A 41 -5.00 -10.30 5.07
C ILE A 41 -3.88 -9.30 4.83
N ALA A 42 -2.65 -9.70 5.12
CA ALA A 42 -1.50 -8.83 4.94
C ALA A 42 -0.32 -9.56 4.29
N SER A 43 0.54 -8.78 3.65
CA SER A 43 1.81 -9.25 3.09
C SER A 43 2.87 -8.17 3.29
N ALA A 44 4.13 -8.60 3.41
CA ALA A 44 5.26 -7.69 3.52
C ALA A 44 6.30 -8.02 2.46
N ILE A 45 6.80 -7.00 1.78
CA ILE A 45 7.89 -7.12 0.80
C ILE A 45 8.95 -6.05 1.03
N LYS A 46 10.19 -6.36 0.73
CA LYS A 46 11.26 -5.38 0.54
C LYS A 46 11.50 -5.19 -0.95
N TRP A 47 11.46 -3.95 -1.40
CA TRP A 47 11.70 -3.59 -2.80
C TRP A 47 12.60 -2.37 -2.88
N GLN A 48 13.20 -2.17 -4.05
CA GLN A 48 14.09 -1.05 -4.35
C GLN A 48 13.53 -0.26 -5.53
N SER A 49 13.44 1.06 -5.39
CA SER A 49 13.01 1.93 -6.49
C SER A 49 14.10 2.10 -7.55
N LEU A 50 13.72 2.67 -8.69
CA LEU A 50 14.66 2.95 -9.79
C LEU A 50 15.77 3.92 -9.36
N GLU A 51 15.47 4.84 -8.44
CA GLU A 51 16.41 5.79 -7.84
C GLU A 51 17.30 5.16 -6.76
N GLY A 52 17.14 3.86 -6.49
CA GLY A 52 17.92 3.12 -5.52
C GLY A 52 17.42 3.20 -4.08
N ASN A 53 16.28 3.84 -3.83
CA ASN A 53 15.68 3.91 -2.49
C ASN A 53 15.10 2.55 -2.11
N ILE A 54 15.35 2.12 -0.87
CA ILE A 54 14.88 0.82 -0.38
C ILE A 54 13.66 1.03 0.50
N TYR A 55 12.63 0.21 0.30
CA TYR A 55 11.39 0.27 1.06
C TYR A 55 11.02 -1.09 1.63
N LEU A 56 10.49 -1.10 2.84
CA LEU A 56 9.65 -2.18 3.35
C LEU A 56 8.19 -1.79 3.11
N ARG A 57 7.49 -2.51 2.24
CA ARG A 57 6.07 -2.29 1.96
C ARG A 57 5.24 -3.34 2.69
N VAL A 58 4.35 -2.89 3.56
CA VAL A 58 3.30 -3.73 4.19
C VAL A 58 1.98 -3.45 3.48
N LYS A 59 1.38 -4.47 2.87
CA LYS A 59 0.04 -4.37 2.25
C LYS A 59 -0.98 -5.02 3.16
N VAL A 60 -2.14 -4.40 3.31
CA VAL A 60 -3.25 -4.90 4.13
C VAL A 60 -4.55 -4.80 3.34
N VAL A 61 -5.32 -5.88 3.34
CA VAL A 61 -6.71 -5.91 2.86
C VAL A 61 -7.62 -5.98 4.07
N ASN A 62 -8.56 -5.05 4.16
CA ASN A 62 -9.64 -5.06 5.15
C ASN A 62 -10.96 -5.40 4.47
N PHE A 63 -11.52 -6.57 4.78
CA PHE A 63 -12.79 -7.03 4.21
C PHE A 63 -14.02 -6.52 4.96
N LEU A 64 -13.83 -5.98 6.18
CA LEU A 64 -14.93 -5.44 6.96
C LEU A 64 -15.47 -4.16 6.32
N ASN A 65 -16.73 -3.87 6.60
CA ASN A 65 -17.33 -2.60 6.20
C ASN A 65 -16.78 -1.43 7.04
N GLU A 66 -16.28 -1.73 8.23
CA GLU A 66 -15.77 -0.74 9.18
C GLU A 66 -14.25 -0.60 9.11
N ALA A 67 -13.76 0.57 9.50
CA ALA A 67 -12.35 0.82 9.65
C ALA A 67 -11.76 0.00 10.81
N VAL A 68 -10.51 -0.46 10.64
CA VAL A 68 -9.78 -1.21 11.66
C VAL A 68 -8.51 -0.44 12.02
N ASN A 69 -8.32 -0.21 13.33
CA ASN A 69 -7.07 0.30 13.88
C ASN A 69 -6.04 -0.83 13.92
N LEU A 70 -4.88 -0.60 13.32
CA LEU A 70 -3.80 -1.57 13.20
C LEU A 70 -2.57 -1.04 13.91
N LYS A 71 -1.98 -1.87 14.74
CA LYS A 71 -0.61 -1.69 15.20
C LYS A 71 0.31 -2.52 14.31
N ILE A 72 1.27 -1.87 13.66
CA ILE A 72 2.29 -2.52 12.84
C ILE A 72 3.62 -2.46 13.59
N SER A 73 4.19 -3.63 13.83
CA SER A 73 5.50 -3.81 14.47
C SER A 73 6.48 -4.45 13.48
N VAL A 74 7.61 -3.80 13.26
CA VAL A 74 8.68 -4.22 12.34
C VAL A 74 9.92 -4.57 13.16
N THR A 75 10.36 -5.82 13.04
CA THR A 75 11.53 -6.35 13.76
C THR A 75 12.53 -7.00 12.80
N GLY A 76 13.80 -7.04 13.18
CA GLY A 76 14.84 -7.73 12.40
C GLY A 76 15.44 -6.93 11.25
N PHE A 77 15.21 -5.61 11.21
CA PHE A 77 15.85 -4.68 10.27
C PHE A 77 16.89 -3.82 11.02
N ASN A 78 18.09 -3.71 10.46
CA ASN A 78 19.16 -2.85 10.99
C ASN A 78 19.05 -1.41 10.47
N ASN A 79 18.25 -1.18 9.43
CA ASN A 79 18.01 0.15 8.87
C ASN A 79 17.05 0.94 9.77
N SER A 80 17.30 2.22 9.96
CA SER A 80 16.28 3.13 10.50
C SER A 80 15.18 3.36 9.46
N ILE A 81 13.97 3.62 9.93
CA ILE A 81 12.83 4.00 9.10
C ILE A 81 12.78 5.52 9.04
N ASN A 82 12.75 6.09 7.83
CA ASN A 82 12.65 7.53 7.60
C ASN A 82 11.19 7.93 7.36
N PRO A 83 10.53 8.66 8.29
CA PRO A 83 9.14 9.06 8.11
C PRO A 83 8.89 9.99 6.92
N VAL A 84 9.84 10.87 6.60
CA VAL A 84 9.71 11.84 5.51
C VAL A 84 9.67 11.13 4.15
N GLY A 85 10.42 10.04 4.00
CA GLY A 85 10.42 9.21 2.80
C GLY A 85 9.32 8.14 2.78
N SER A 86 8.56 8.00 3.87
CA SER A 86 7.56 6.94 4.01
C SER A 86 6.18 7.42 3.55
N SER A 87 5.39 6.52 2.98
CA SER A 87 4.07 6.85 2.46
C SER A 87 3.03 5.78 2.79
N LYS A 88 1.76 6.16 2.71
CA LYS A 88 0.63 5.24 2.70
C LYS A 88 -0.19 5.44 1.43
N THR A 89 -0.61 4.36 0.81
CA THR A 89 -1.48 4.38 -0.37
C THR A 89 -2.73 3.57 -0.08
N MET A 90 -3.91 4.10 -0.40
CA MET A 90 -5.19 3.45 -0.14
C MET A 90 -6.02 3.38 -1.42
N LEU A 91 -6.53 2.19 -1.73
CA LEU A 91 -7.57 1.95 -2.72
C LEU A 91 -8.82 1.51 -1.97
N ALA A 92 -9.84 2.36 -1.92
CA ALA A 92 -11.06 2.13 -1.16
C ALA A 92 -12.25 2.85 -1.80
N SER A 93 -13.46 2.35 -1.54
CA SER A 93 -14.71 3.08 -1.74
C SER A 93 -15.68 2.76 -0.59
N SER A 94 -16.54 3.71 -0.26
CA SER A 94 -17.65 3.51 0.68
C SER A 94 -18.75 2.60 0.11
N ASN A 95 -18.86 2.49 -1.23
CA ASN A 95 -19.84 1.66 -1.92
C ASN A 95 -19.14 0.53 -2.72
N PRO A 96 -19.45 -0.75 -2.46
CA PRO A 96 -18.79 -1.88 -3.12
C PRO A 96 -19.16 -2.04 -4.60
N MET A 97 -20.20 -1.32 -5.06
CA MET A 97 -20.61 -1.27 -6.45
C MET A 97 -20.00 -0.07 -7.20
N ASP A 98 -19.15 0.74 -6.55
CA ASP A 98 -18.50 1.84 -7.22
C ASP A 98 -17.48 1.35 -8.25
N GLU A 99 -17.59 1.94 -9.43
CA GLU A 99 -16.74 1.70 -10.58
C GLU A 99 -16.28 3.04 -11.17
N ASN A 100 -15.18 3.01 -11.91
CA ASN A 100 -14.79 4.14 -12.74
C ASN A 100 -15.64 4.17 -14.00
N SER A 101 -15.87 5.36 -14.55
CA SER A 101 -16.64 5.54 -15.79
C SER A 101 -16.05 6.65 -16.64
N PHE A 102 -16.55 6.84 -17.86
CA PHE A 102 -16.12 7.98 -18.67
C PHE A 102 -16.49 9.34 -18.05
N ASN A 103 -17.57 9.40 -17.25
CA ASN A 103 -17.98 10.63 -16.56
C ASN A 103 -17.17 10.85 -15.26
N GLU A 104 -16.75 9.76 -14.61
CA GLU A 104 -15.98 9.76 -13.36
C GLU A 104 -14.80 8.77 -13.47
N PRO A 105 -13.76 9.09 -14.27
CA PRO A 105 -12.69 8.13 -14.57
C PRO A 105 -11.79 7.79 -13.38
N ASN A 106 -11.84 8.63 -12.34
CA ASN A 106 -11.00 8.52 -11.14
C ASN A 106 -11.82 8.37 -9.85
N LYS A 107 -13.04 7.83 -9.92
CA LYS A 107 -13.91 7.63 -8.75
C LYS A 107 -13.27 6.70 -7.70
N VAL A 108 -12.67 5.61 -8.15
CA VAL A 108 -12.03 4.57 -7.34
C VAL A 108 -10.60 4.38 -7.86
N VAL A 109 -9.67 5.14 -7.28
CA VAL A 109 -8.24 5.12 -7.62
C VAL A 109 -7.39 5.12 -6.35
N PRO A 110 -6.12 4.66 -6.40
CA PRO A 110 -5.23 4.70 -5.25
C PRO A 110 -4.92 6.14 -4.87
N GLN A 111 -5.06 6.47 -3.59
CA GLN A 111 -4.70 7.77 -3.03
C GLN A 111 -3.46 7.62 -2.13
N GLN A 112 -2.38 8.32 -2.46
CA GLN A 112 -1.13 8.29 -1.71
C GLN A 112 -0.97 9.55 -0.85
N THR A 113 -0.48 9.36 0.37
CA THR A 113 -0.15 10.44 1.32
C THR A 113 1.12 10.07 2.12
N THR A 114 1.78 11.06 2.72
CA THR A 114 2.94 10.82 3.59
C THR A 114 2.53 10.06 4.86
N LEU A 115 3.38 9.14 5.32
CA LEU A 115 3.19 8.39 6.56
C LEU A 115 4.11 8.96 7.64
N MET A 116 3.69 10.09 8.24
CA MET A 116 4.52 10.89 9.16
C MET A 116 4.91 10.16 10.46
N ASN A 117 4.16 9.13 10.85
CA ASN A 117 4.43 8.31 12.03
C ASN A 117 5.11 6.98 11.70
N ALA A 118 5.65 6.82 10.49
CA ALA A 118 6.34 5.59 10.11
C ALA A 118 7.52 5.31 11.06
N GLY A 119 7.59 4.08 11.55
CA GLY A 119 8.60 3.65 12.50
C GLY A 119 8.59 2.13 12.66
N THR A 120 9.42 1.62 13.55
CA THR A 120 9.42 0.19 13.90
C THR A 120 8.16 -0.24 14.63
N GLU A 121 7.47 0.71 15.27
CA GLU A 121 6.15 0.56 15.85
C GLU A 121 5.32 1.74 15.35
N MET A 122 4.17 1.47 14.74
CA MET A 122 3.28 2.52 14.25
C MET A 122 1.82 2.09 14.30
N ASP A 123 0.95 3.03 14.63
CA ASP A 123 -0.49 2.86 14.56
C ASP A 123 -1.01 3.46 13.24
N VAL A 124 -1.82 2.68 12.53
CA VAL A 124 -2.44 3.08 11.26
C VAL A 124 -3.90 2.65 11.23
N VAL A 125 -4.69 3.29 10.37
CA VAL A 125 -6.08 2.90 10.13
C VAL A 125 -6.17 2.30 8.74
N ALA A 126 -6.75 1.09 8.64
CA ALA A 126 -7.20 0.53 7.38
C ALA A 126 -8.70 0.79 7.24
N PRO A 127 -9.14 1.60 6.25
CA PRO A 127 -10.57 1.84 6.02
C PRO A 127 -11.32 0.53 5.77
N GLY A 128 -12.64 0.54 5.96
CA GLY A 128 -13.49 -0.55 5.52
C GLY A 128 -13.38 -0.80 4.02
N ARG A 129 -13.46 -2.06 3.59
CA ARG A 129 -13.41 -2.50 2.19
C ARG A 129 -12.26 -1.86 1.41
N SER A 130 -11.06 -1.95 1.97
CA SER A 130 -9.89 -1.27 1.42
C SER A 130 -8.73 -2.23 1.16
N LEU A 131 -7.91 -1.83 0.19
CA LEU A 131 -6.53 -2.29 0.02
C LEU A 131 -5.60 -1.12 0.35
N SER A 132 -4.75 -1.29 1.34
CA SER A 132 -3.80 -0.28 1.80
C SER A 132 -2.36 -0.79 1.69
N SER A 133 -1.41 0.10 1.41
CA SER A 133 0.03 -0.14 1.54
C SER A 133 0.66 0.92 2.43
N TYR A 134 1.62 0.49 3.24
CA TYR A 134 2.47 1.33 4.07
C TYR A 134 3.91 1.10 3.62
N ASP A 135 4.47 2.09 2.94
CA ASP A 135 5.81 2.05 2.37
C ASP A 135 6.77 2.75 3.31
N LEU A 136 7.57 1.96 4.00
CA LEU A 136 8.53 2.41 4.99
C LEU A 136 9.88 2.61 4.32
N SER A 137 10.30 3.86 4.17
CA SER A 137 11.61 4.19 3.61
C SER A 137 12.70 3.75 4.57
N LEU A 138 13.58 2.86 4.11
CA LEU A 138 14.71 2.38 4.89
C LEU A 138 15.91 3.28 4.60
N ALA A 139 16.43 3.94 5.64
CA ALA A 139 17.64 4.73 5.53
C ALA A 139 18.83 3.82 5.13
N PRO A 140 19.83 4.34 4.40
CA PRO A 140 21.06 3.60 4.13
C PRO A 140 21.68 3.10 5.44
N LEU A 141 22.27 1.91 5.42
CA LEU A 141 23.08 1.45 6.54
C LEU A 141 24.23 2.43 6.71
N VAL A 142 24.33 3.07 7.87
CA VAL A 142 25.52 3.84 8.20
C VAL A 142 26.64 2.81 8.36
N SER A 143 27.60 2.81 7.42
CA SER A 143 28.84 2.07 7.61
C SER A 143 29.55 2.67 8.81
N SER A 144 29.66 1.91 9.91
CA SER A 144 30.55 2.29 11.01
C SER A 144 31.96 2.44 10.44
N MET A 145 32.50 3.66 10.47
CA MET A 145 33.92 3.92 10.23
C MET A 145 34.77 3.33 11.37
#